data_AF-A0A1I8JAW4-F1
#
_entry.id   AF-A0A1I8JAW4-F1
#
_cell.length_a   1.000
_cell.length_b   1.000
_cell.length_c   1.000
_cell.angle_alpha   90.00
_cell.angle_beta   90.00
_cell.angle_gamma   90.00
#
_symmetry.space_group_name_H-M   'P 1'
#
loop_
_entity.id
_entity.type
_entity.pdbx_description
1 polymer ?
#
loop_
_entity_poly.entity_id
_entity_poly.type
_entity_poly.pdbx_seq_one_letter_code
_entity_poly.pdbx_strand_id
1 'polypeptide(L)'
;MHTFIRCNFLKCEFPANIRERSVRVLRLIKKLLLTQEEVGLSAAHMIKELIMDNRKIVDRIPTSYIDEIMELLKQNRNFRYIELLSILCVCDGLSMPENQNYITEKWLVEGKNFCLVFFTDLGQEVGKEKDKVFVSTDNRRRWTSLANFAKDYQSAVASSKLNSDGSVQITHVKSRKKKRNARKLSPEEQNATIIQDFLFLEHQLDLFGKLCQ
;
A
#
# COMPACT_ATOMS: atom_id res chain seq x y z
N MET A 1 21.62 -11.07 12.65
CA MET A 1 21.85 -9.90 13.53
C MET A 1 20.63 -8.99 13.33
N HIS A 2 19.58 -9.18 14.13
CA HIS A 2 18.28 -8.51 13.98
C HIS A 2 18.40 -7.06 14.46
N THR A 3 18.28 -6.12 13.54
CA THR A 3 18.39 -4.68 13.82
C THR A 3 17.17 -4.22 14.61
N PHE A 4 17.40 -4.02 15.89
CA PHE A 4 16.46 -3.55 16.91
C PHE A 4 16.20 -2.04 16.72
N ILE A 5 15.64 -1.60 15.59
CA ILE A 5 15.08 -0.24 15.46
C ILE A 5 13.61 -0.31 15.84
N ARG A 6 13.35 -0.74 17.06
CA ARG A 6 12.03 -0.58 17.68
C ARG A 6 11.96 0.90 18.06
N CYS A 7 11.15 1.66 17.34
CA CYS A 7 10.85 3.07 17.59
C CYS A 7 10.84 3.38 19.10
N ASN A 8 11.83 4.15 19.57
CA ASN A 8 11.92 4.66 20.95
C ASN A 8 10.71 5.57 21.33
N PHE A 9 9.74 5.76 20.44
CA PHE A 9 8.49 6.48 20.70
C PHE A 9 7.59 5.79 21.74
N LEU A 10 7.83 4.51 22.05
CA LEU A 10 7.10 3.76 23.08
C LEU A 10 7.76 3.79 24.48
N LYS A 11 8.89 4.49 24.65
CA LYS A 11 9.56 4.69 25.95
C LYS A 11 9.14 5.99 26.68
N CYS A 12 7.99 6.57 26.34
CA CYS A 12 7.32 7.42 27.31
C CYS A 12 6.76 6.50 28.40
N GLU A 13 7.32 6.60 29.61
CA GLU A 13 6.84 5.92 30.82
C GLU A 13 5.34 6.17 30.99
N PHE A 14 4.51 5.16 30.71
CA PHE A 14 3.06 5.25 30.88
C PHE A 14 2.55 4.13 31.80
N PRO A 15 2.05 4.46 33.00
CA PRO A 15 1.57 3.47 33.96
C PRO A 15 0.24 2.84 33.53
N ALA A 16 0.11 1.55 33.86
CA ALA A 16 -1.07 0.69 34.05
C ALA A 16 -2.23 0.65 33.02
N ASN A 17 -2.64 -0.60 32.69
CA ASN A 17 -3.82 -1.04 31.93
C ASN A 17 -3.71 -1.07 30.37
N ILE A 18 -3.78 -2.29 29.82
CA ILE A 18 -3.77 -2.60 28.37
C ILE A 18 -4.89 -1.85 27.63
N ARG A 19 -6.04 -1.62 28.29
CA ARG A 19 -7.18 -0.90 27.71
C ARG A 19 -6.88 0.56 27.45
N GLU A 20 -6.15 1.22 28.33
CA GLU A 20 -5.81 2.63 28.18
C GLU A 20 -4.74 2.83 27.09
N ARG A 21 -3.79 1.89 26.98
CA ARG A 21 -2.80 1.86 25.91
C ARG A 21 -3.43 1.74 24.52
N SER A 22 -4.38 0.82 24.32
CA SER A 22 -5.05 0.68 23.03
C SER A 22 -5.85 1.91 22.62
N VAL A 23 -6.51 2.60 23.56
CA VAL A 23 -7.30 3.81 23.24
C VAL A 23 -6.38 4.95 22.78
N ARG A 24 -5.22 5.10 23.43
CA ARG A 24 -4.21 6.09 23.01
C ARG A 24 -3.62 5.75 21.64
N VAL A 25 -3.33 4.47 21.39
CA VAL A 25 -2.86 3.99 20.09
C VAL A 25 -3.89 4.26 19.00
N LEU A 26 -5.17 3.90 19.20
CA LEU A 26 -6.23 4.18 18.23
C LEU A 26 -6.35 5.69 17.95
N ARG A 27 -6.32 6.53 18.98
CA ARG A 27 -6.34 8.00 18.80
C ARG A 27 -5.15 8.49 17.98
N LEU A 28 -3.98 7.91 18.18
CA LEU A 28 -2.76 8.24 17.43
C LEU A 28 -2.89 7.78 15.97
N ILE A 29 -3.36 6.56 15.71
CA ILE A 29 -3.61 6.05 14.36
C ILE A 29 -4.61 6.95 13.63
N LYS A 30 -5.73 7.34 14.25
CA LYS A 30 -6.68 8.29 13.65
C LYS A 30 -6.02 9.59 13.25
N LYS A 31 -5.26 10.18 14.18
CA LYS A 31 -4.57 11.46 13.92
C LYS A 31 -3.60 11.34 12.76
N LEU A 32 -2.89 10.21 12.68
CA LEU A 32 -1.91 9.91 11.65
C LEU A 32 -2.55 9.64 10.28
N LEU A 33 -3.71 8.98 10.21
CA LEU A 33 -4.46 8.80 8.97
C LEU A 33 -5.06 10.12 8.46
N LEU A 34 -5.42 11.03 9.37
CA LEU A 34 -5.95 12.35 9.03
C LEU A 34 -4.87 13.36 8.61
N THR A 35 -3.59 13.10 8.89
CA THR A 35 -2.50 13.98 8.42
C THR A 35 -2.22 13.77 6.94
N GLN A 36 -2.39 14.82 6.13
CA GLN A 36 -2.20 14.75 4.67
C GLN A 36 -0.74 14.90 4.23
N GLU A 37 -0.47 14.45 2.99
CA GLU A 37 0.78 14.57 2.23
C GLU A 37 1.95 13.70 2.75
N GLU A 38 3.14 14.26 2.95
CA GLU A 38 4.38 13.51 3.24
C GLU A 38 4.39 12.92 4.65
N VAL A 39 3.70 13.60 5.59
CA VAL A 39 3.53 13.12 6.96
C VAL A 39 2.66 11.88 6.97
N GLY A 40 1.58 11.84 6.19
CA GLY A 40 0.65 10.69 6.11
C GLY A 40 1.34 9.40 5.64
N LEU A 41 2.33 9.51 4.75
CA LEU A 41 3.08 8.37 4.25
C LEU A 41 4.12 7.83 5.27
N SER A 42 4.83 8.73 5.94
CA SER A 42 5.72 8.35 7.05
C SER A 42 4.89 7.80 8.21
N ALA A 43 3.71 8.35 8.41
CA ALA A 43 2.73 7.90 9.38
C ALA A 43 2.17 6.51 9.07
N ALA A 44 1.91 6.18 7.80
CA ALA A 44 1.50 4.83 7.41
C ALA A 44 2.53 3.78 7.81
N HIS A 45 3.82 4.07 7.60
CA HIS A 45 4.90 3.18 8.05
C HIS A 45 4.97 3.07 9.59
N MET A 46 4.81 4.19 10.31
CA MET A 46 4.73 4.13 11.78
C MET A 46 3.51 3.35 12.28
N ILE A 47 2.35 3.52 11.65
CA ILE A 47 1.13 2.77 11.98
C ILE A 47 1.38 1.29 11.76
N LYS A 48 1.96 0.91 10.60
CA LYS A 48 2.36 -0.46 10.25
C LYS A 48 3.14 -1.08 11.41
N GLU A 49 4.27 -0.48 11.78
CA GLU A 49 5.13 -1.00 12.86
C GLU A 49 4.46 -1.03 14.24
N LEU A 50 3.47 -0.16 14.47
CA LEU A 50 2.75 -0.10 15.74
C LEU A 50 1.72 -1.23 15.89
N ILE A 51 1.03 -1.59 14.80
CA ILE A 51 -0.08 -2.55 14.83
C ILE A 51 0.32 -3.94 14.34
N MET A 52 1.42 -4.05 13.61
CA MET A 52 2.00 -5.35 13.19
C MET A 52 2.20 -6.23 14.42
N ASP A 53 1.69 -7.46 14.34
CA ASP A 53 1.71 -8.48 15.39
C ASP A 53 1.02 -8.11 16.72
N ASN A 54 0.22 -7.03 16.74
CA ASN A 54 -0.56 -6.62 17.90
C ASN A 54 -2.06 -6.89 17.69
N ARG A 55 -2.45 -8.17 17.73
CA ARG A 55 -3.85 -8.58 17.52
C ARG A 55 -4.86 -7.85 18.41
N LYS A 56 -4.54 -7.62 19.68
CA LYS A 56 -5.42 -6.88 20.62
C LYS A 56 -5.71 -5.43 20.19
N ILE A 57 -4.82 -4.83 19.41
CA ILE A 57 -5.00 -3.49 18.85
C ILE A 57 -5.79 -3.60 17.56
N VAL A 58 -5.41 -4.53 16.67
CA VAL A 58 -6.10 -4.79 15.40
C VAL A 58 -7.58 -5.11 15.61
N ASP A 59 -7.91 -5.98 16.57
CA ASP A 59 -9.30 -6.32 16.98
C ASP A 59 -10.12 -5.11 17.43
N ARG A 60 -9.48 -3.99 17.79
CA ARG A 60 -10.14 -2.76 18.27
C ARG A 60 -10.14 -1.66 17.22
N ILE A 61 -9.51 -1.86 16.07
CA ILE A 61 -9.55 -0.90 14.97
C ILE A 61 -10.95 -0.99 14.36
N PRO A 62 -11.74 0.10 14.36
CA PRO A 62 -13.05 0.08 13.75
C PRO A 62 -12.91 0.01 12.23
N THR A 63 -13.89 -0.62 11.57
CA THR A 63 -13.97 -0.68 10.10
C THR A 63 -14.00 0.70 9.44
N SER A 64 -14.40 1.75 10.16
CA SER A 64 -14.32 3.13 9.67
C SER A 64 -12.89 3.58 9.32
N TYR A 65 -11.85 2.94 9.88
CA TYR A 65 -10.46 3.23 9.50
C TYR A 65 -10.11 2.58 8.17
N ILE A 66 -10.71 1.43 7.85
CA ILE A 66 -10.60 0.82 6.53
C ILE A 66 -11.19 1.80 5.51
N ASP A 67 -12.34 2.41 5.80
CA ASP A 67 -12.92 3.44 4.92
C ASP A 67 -11.98 4.64 4.72
N GLU A 68 -11.37 5.14 5.79
CA GLU A 68 -10.37 6.23 5.72
C GLU A 68 -9.17 5.83 4.84
N ILE A 69 -8.62 4.62 5.00
CA ILE A 69 -7.52 4.10 4.18
C ILE A 69 -7.95 3.95 2.71
N MET A 70 -9.18 3.51 2.44
CA MET A 70 -9.72 3.39 1.08
C MET A 70 -9.87 4.77 0.42
N GLU A 71 -10.32 5.79 1.15
CA GLU A 71 -10.39 7.17 0.64
C GLU A 71 -8.99 7.72 0.33
N LEU A 72 -7.99 7.43 1.16
CA LEU A 72 -6.60 7.78 0.88
C LEU A 72 -6.07 7.07 -0.37
N LEU A 73 -6.40 5.78 -0.55
CA LEU A 73 -6.04 4.99 -1.73
C LEU A 73 -6.66 5.55 -3.02
N LYS A 74 -7.91 6.05 -2.95
CA LYS A 74 -8.60 6.74 -4.06
C LYS A 74 -7.91 8.05 -4.46
N GLN A 75 -7.46 8.82 -3.47
CA GLN A 75 -6.78 10.08 -3.70
C GLN A 75 -5.34 9.88 -4.18
N ASN A 76 -4.67 8.86 -3.65
CA ASN A 76 -3.29 8.53 -3.94
C ASN A 76 -3.11 7.01 -3.96
N ARG A 77 -2.83 6.45 -5.15
CA ARG A 77 -2.53 5.03 -5.34
C ARG A 77 -1.14 4.67 -4.81
N ASN A 78 -0.97 4.75 -3.50
CA ASN A 78 0.27 4.42 -2.83
C ASN A 78 0.17 3.03 -2.20
N PHE A 79 1.17 2.18 -2.48
CA PHE A 79 1.21 0.80 -1.99
C PHE A 79 1.23 0.70 -0.46
N ARG A 80 1.69 1.72 0.28
CA ARG A 80 1.72 1.71 1.75
C ARG A 80 0.33 1.63 2.37
N TYR A 81 -0.68 2.14 1.70
CA TYR A 81 -2.07 1.97 2.14
C TYR A 81 -2.55 0.53 1.94
N ILE A 82 -2.05 -0.16 0.89
CA ILE A 82 -2.29 -1.60 0.70
C ILE A 82 -1.60 -2.41 1.80
N GLU A 83 -0.37 -2.05 2.19
CA GLU A 83 0.32 -2.69 3.32
C GLU A 83 -0.49 -2.58 4.62
N LEU A 84 -1.10 -1.43 4.89
CA LEU A 84 -1.96 -1.26 6.05
C LEU A 84 -3.18 -2.19 5.99
N LEU A 85 -3.85 -2.27 4.83
CA LEU A 85 -4.97 -3.19 4.62
C LEU A 85 -4.55 -4.66 4.80
N SER A 86 -3.35 -5.01 4.32
CA SER A 86 -2.76 -6.34 4.45
C SER A 86 -2.58 -6.78 5.90
N ILE A 87 -2.14 -5.86 6.78
CA ILE A 87 -2.02 -6.14 8.23
C ILE A 87 -3.38 -6.26 8.92
N LEU A 88 -4.40 -5.56 8.42
CA LEU A 88 -5.75 -5.68 8.96
C LEU A 88 -6.40 -7.03 8.57
N CYS A 89 -5.96 -7.67 7.49
CA CYS A 89 -6.46 -8.99 7.05
C CYS A 89 -5.84 -10.16 7.81
N VAL A 90 -4.54 -10.09 8.12
CA VAL A 90 -3.82 -11.16 8.82
C VAL A 90 -2.91 -10.55 9.89
N CYS A 91 -3.08 -10.98 11.14
CA CYS A 91 -2.28 -10.51 12.27
C CYS A 91 -1.69 -11.71 13.02
N ASP A 92 -0.36 -11.73 13.21
CA ASP A 92 0.35 -12.85 13.85
C ASP A 92 0.04 -14.22 13.20
N GLY A 93 -0.03 -14.23 11.87
CA GLY A 93 -0.36 -15.42 11.07
C GLY A 93 -1.83 -15.88 11.16
N LEU A 94 -2.69 -15.17 11.89
CA LEU A 94 -4.10 -15.48 12.03
C LEU A 94 -4.96 -14.60 11.13
N SER A 95 -5.89 -15.22 10.41
CA SER A 95 -6.91 -14.53 9.62
C SER A 95 -7.80 -13.63 10.49
N MET A 96 -8.20 -12.50 9.94
CA MET A 96 -9.17 -11.56 10.51
C MET A 96 -10.44 -11.51 9.63
N PRO A 97 -11.37 -12.49 9.75
CA PRO A 97 -12.44 -12.69 8.76
C PRO A 97 -13.37 -11.49 8.58
N GLU A 98 -13.69 -10.78 9.67
CA GLU A 98 -14.52 -9.58 9.60
C GLU A 98 -13.86 -8.49 8.73
N ASN A 99 -12.56 -8.26 8.93
CA ASN A 99 -11.79 -7.32 8.13
C ASN A 99 -11.60 -7.80 6.68
N GLN A 100 -11.28 -9.08 6.48
CA GLN A 100 -11.11 -9.67 5.14
C GLN A 100 -12.40 -9.51 4.31
N ASN A 101 -13.55 -9.84 4.89
CA ASN A 101 -14.85 -9.69 4.22
C ASN A 101 -15.14 -8.22 3.92
N TYR A 102 -14.95 -7.32 4.89
CA TYR A 102 -15.22 -5.90 4.71
C TYR A 102 -14.30 -5.26 3.65
N ILE A 103 -13.01 -5.58 3.67
CA ILE A 103 -12.03 -5.10 2.68
C ILE A 103 -12.37 -5.64 1.29
N THR A 104 -12.77 -6.91 1.19
CA THR A 104 -13.20 -7.51 -0.08
C THR A 104 -14.41 -6.78 -0.66
N GLU A 105 -15.42 -6.51 0.15
CA GLU A 105 -16.61 -5.76 -0.27
C GLU A 105 -16.25 -4.33 -0.71
N LYS A 106 -15.52 -3.58 0.14
CA LYS A 106 -15.15 -2.19 -0.16
C LYS A 106 -14.19 -2.05 -1.34
N TRP A 107 -13.19 -2.91 -1.44
CA TRP A 107 -12.19 -2.79 -2.50
C TRP A 107 -12.64 -3.46 -3.79
N LEU A 108 -13.05 -4.73 -3.76
CA LEU A 108 -13.30 -5.47 -5.00
C LEU A 108 -14.71 -5.24 -5.56
N VAL A 109 -15.71 -4.97 -4.72
CA VAL A 109 -17.07 -4.72 -5.19
C VAL A 109 -17.25 -3.23 -5.47
N GLU A 110 -17.09 -2.37 -4.45
CA GLU A 110 -17.28 -0.92 -4.61
C GLU A 110 -16.11 -0.25 -5.37
N GLY A 111 -14.88 -0.74 -5.20
CA GLY A 111 -13.68 -0.17 -5.78
C GLY A 111 -13.53 -0.34 -7.30
N LYS A 112 -14.36 -1.19 -7.95
CA LYS A 112 -14.47 -1.26 -9.43
C LYS A 112 -14.77 0.11 -10.03
N ASN A 113 -15.51 0.96 -9.31
CA ASN A 113 -15.87 2.30 -9.76
C ASN A 113 -14.70 3.28 -9.76
N PHE A 114 -13.61 2.98 -9.05
CA PHE A 114 -12.50 3.92 -8.80
C PHE A 114 -11.16 3.46 -9.41
N CYS A 115 -11.15 2.36 -10.17
CA CYS A 115 -9.94 1.79 -10.78
C CYS A 115 -8.82 1.55 -9.75
N LEU A 116 -9.19 1.07 -8.56
CA LEU A 116 -8.25 0.83 -7.44
C LEU A 116 -7.48 -0.49 -7.55
N VAL A 117 -7.71 -1.24 -8.63
CA VAL A 117 -7.15 -2.57 -8.84
C VAL A 117 -6.41 -2.58 -10.17
N PHE A 118 -5.17 -3.08 -10.15
CA PHE A 118 -4.44 -3.47 -11.34
C PHE A 118 -4.91 -4.84 -11.79
N PHE A 119 -5.16 -4.97 -13.09
CA PHE A 119 -5.67 -6.21 -13.66
C PHE A 119 -4.52 -7.04 -14.22
N THR A 120 -4.60 -8.34 -14.03
CA THR A 120 -3.69 -9.32 -14.62
C THR A 120 -4.49 -10.34 -15.39
N ASP A 121 -4.13 -10.59 -16.64
CA ASP A 121 -4.78 -11.60 -17.49
C ASP A 121 -3.73 -12.29 -18.37
N LEU A 122 -4.06 -13.49 -18.83
CA LEU A 122 -3.26 -14.23 -19.81
C LEU A 122 -3.41 -13.60 -21.19
N GLY A 123 -2.36 -13.66 -22.00
CA GLY A 123 -2.32 -12.99 -23.29
C GLY A 123 -3.44 -13.42 -24.23
N GLN A 124 -3.83 -14.70 -24.25
CA GLN A 124 -4.96 -15.18 -25.03
C GLN A 124 -6.29 -14.49 -24.66
N GLU A 125 -6.49 -14.11 -23.40
CA GLU A 125 -7.72 -13.45 -22.93
C GLU A 125 -7.75 -11.97 -23.32
N VAL A 126 -6.58 -11.35 -23.56
CA VAL A 126 -6.45 -9.92 -23.87
C VAL A 126 -6.01 -9.65 -25.32
N GLY A 127 -6.06 -10.67 -26.19
CA GLY A 127 -5.67 -10.56 -27.61
C GLY A 127 -4.17 -10.30 -27.81
N LYS A 128 -3.33 -10.84 -26.94
CA LYS A 128 -1.86 -10.78 -26.96
C LYS A 128 -1.25 -12.18 -27.09
N GLU A 129 0.08 -12.24 -27.01
CA GLU A 129 0.85 -13.49 -27.12
C GLU A 129 0.39 -14.54 -26.10
N LYS A 130 0.10 -15.75 -26.59
CA LYS A 130 -0.38 -16.87 -25.75
C LYS A 130 0.63 -17.23 -24.66
N ASP A 131 0.12 -17.72 -23.55
CA ASP A 131 0.88 -18.24 -22.40
C ASP A 131 1.81 -17.21 -21.74
N LYS A 132 1.55 -15.90 -21.98
CA LYS A 132 2.23 -14.79 -21.31
C LYS A 132 1.26 -14.01 -20.45
N VAL A 133 1.72 -13.54 -19.29
CA VAL A 133 0.91 -12.73 -18.37
C VAL A 133 1.07 -11.25 -18.70
N PHE A 134 -0.04 -10.53 -18.72
CA PHE A 134 -0.09 -9.09 -18.95
C PHE A 134 -0.72 -8.37 -17.75
N VAL A 135 -0.25 -7.15 -17.50
CA VAL A 135 -0.72 -6.26 -16.44
C VAL A 135 -1.36 -5.02 -17.07
N SER A 136 -2.46 -4.56 -16.51
CA SER A 136 -3.10 -3.29 -16.83
C SER A 136 -3.26 -2.42 -15.58
N THR A 137 -2.65 -1.23 -15.60
CA THR A 137 -2.70 -0.23 -14.52
C THR A 137 -3.77 0.85 -14.74
N ASP A 138 -4.43 0.82 -15.90
CA ASP A 138 -5.34 1.86 -16.40
C ASP A 138 -6.75 1.32 -16.70
N ASN A 139 -7.19 0.33 -15.92
CA ASN A 139 -8.51 -0.30 -16.00
C ASN A 139 -8.77 -0.98 -17.36
N ARG A 140 -7.88 -1.91 -17.72
CA ARG A 140 -7.94 -2.77 -18.92
C ARG A 140 -7.82 -2.02 -20.26
N ARG A 141 -7.38 -0.75 -20.26
CA ARG A 141 -7.21 0.04 -21.48
C ARG A 141 -5.90 -0.28 -22.19
N ARG A 142 -4.83 -0.48 -21.42
CA ARG A 142 -3.51 -0.85 -21.91
C ARG A 142 -3.02 -2.07 -21.15
N TRP A 143 -2.32 -2.92 -21.89
CA TRP A 143 -1.74 -4.16 -21.39
C TRP A 143 -0.25 -4.17 -21.68
N THR A 144 0.54 -4.31 -20.63
CA THR A 144 1.99 -4.45 -20.69
C THR A 144 2.36 -5.85 -20.23
N SER A 145 3.28 -6.51 -20.92
CA SER A 145 3.79 -7.82 -20.48
C SER A 145 4.36 -7.70 -19.08
N LEU A 146 4.02 -8.63 -18.19
CA LEU A 146 4.55 -8.66 -16.82
C LEU A 146 6.08 -8.71 -16.81
N ALA A 147 6.69 -9.40 -17.79
CA ALA A 147 8.15 -9.45 -17.93
C ALA A 147 8.75 -8.08 -18.24
N ASN A 148 8.10 -7.30 -19.12
CA ASN A 148 8.55 -5.93 -19.41
C ASN A 148 8.32 -5.02 -18.20
N PHE A 149 7.17 -5.15 -17.54
CA PHE A 149 6.84 -4.40 -16.34
C PHE A 149 7.89 -4.60 -15.22
N ALA A 150 8.34 -5.85 -15.00
CA ALA A 150 9.42 -6.16 -14.07
C ALA A 150 10.79 -5.65 -14.53
N LYS A 151 11.09 -5.72 -15.83
CA LYS A 151 12.34 -5.19 -16.39
C LYS A 151 12.44 -3.67 -16.26
N ASP A 152 11.34 -2.96 -16.47
CA ASP A 152 11.25 -1.51 -16.31
C ASP A 152 11.50 -1.13 -14.85
N TYR A 153 10.90 -1.87 -13.90
CA TYR A 153 11.18 -1.72 -12.47
C TYR A 153 12.66 -1.90 -12.14
N GLN A 154 13.28 -3.00 -12.58
CA GLN A 154 14.71 -3.26 -12.34
C GLN A 154 15.60 -2.14 -12.89
N SER A 155 15.26 -1.62 -14.07
CA SER A 155 15.99 -0.52 -14.71
C SER A 155 15.82 0.80 -13.95
N ALA A 156 14.61 1.08 -13.44
CA ALA A 156 14.32 2.27 -12.62
C ALA A 156 15.02 2.20 -11.24
N VAL A 157 15.08 1.01 -10.63
CA VAL A 157 15.81 0.77 -9.38
C VAL A 157 17.31 0.95 -9.59
N ALA A 158 17.88 0.37 -10.64
CA ALA A 158 19.32 0.49 -10.92
C ALA A 158 19.77 1.93 -11.21
N SER A 159 18.86 2.77 -11.72
CA SER A 159 19.14 4.18 -12.03
C SER A 159 18.80 5.15 -10.89
N SER A 160 18.14 4.69 -9.82
CA SER A 160 17.87 5.50 -8.63
C SER A 160 19.00 5.36 -7.60
N LYS A 161 19.27 6.43 -6.85
CA LYS A 161 20.29 6.40 -5.80
C LYS A 161 19.81 5.49 -4.66
N LEU A 162 20.64 4.52 -4.28
CA LEU A 162 20.42 3.67 -3.12
C LEU A 162 20.66 4.48 -1.83
N ASN A 163 19.80 4.29 -0.83
CA ASN A 163 20.07 4.71 0.54
C ASN A 163 21.21 3.87 1.13
N SER A 164 21.80 4.32 2.25
CA SER A 164 22.89 3.63 2.95
C SER A 164 22.54 2.22 3.44
N ASP A 165 21.25 1.85 3.48
CA ASP A 165 20.73 0.54 3.87
C ASP A 165 20.36 -0.36 2.66
N GLY A 166 20.61 0.09 1.43
CA GLY A 166 20.25 -0.63 0.21
C GLY A 166 18.79 -0.46 -0.25
N SER A 167 17.99 0.34 0.45
CA SER A 167 16.63 0.69 0.02
C SER A 167 16.65 1.77 -1.07
N VAL A 168 15.68 1.71 -1.98
CA VAL A 168 15.55 2.70 -3.05
C VAL A 168 14.98 4.00 -2.48
N GLN A 169 15.64 5.13 -2.75
CA GLN A 169 15.13 6.44 -2.37
C GLN A 169 13.96 6.83 -3.29
N ILE A 170 12.75 6.41 -2.93
CA ILE A 170 11.54 6.71 -3.70
C ILE A 170 11.13 8.15 -3.42
N THR A 171 11.46 9.07 -4.34
CA THR A 171 10.89 10.42 -4.34
C THR A 171 9.41 10.35 -4.70
N HIS A 172 8.58 11.07 -3.93
CA HIS A 172 7.14 11.05 -4.13
C HIS A 172 6.76 11.77 -5.43
N VAL A 173 6.01 11.09 -6.30
CA VAL A 173 5.33 11.74 -7.42
C VAL A 173 4.03 12.32 -6.89
N LYS A 174 3.96 13.65 -6.73
CA LYS A 174 2.76 14.35 -6.26
C LYS A 174 1.54 13.93 -7.09
N SER A 175 0.46 13.52 -6.42
CA SER A 175 -0.86 13.31 -7.04
C SER A 175 -1.31 14.62 -7.70
N ARG A 176 -1.14 14.74 -9.01
CA ARG A 176 -1.51 15.95 -9.74
C ARG A 176 -3.04 16.03 -9.84
N LYS A 177 -3.67 17.00 -9.16
CA LYS A 177 -4.97 17.55 -9.59
C LYS A 177 -4.83 17.95 -11.07
N LYS A 178 -5.71 17.41 -11.91
CA LYS A 178 -5.75 17.55 -13.38
C LYS A 178 -5.70 19.02 -13.83
N LYS A 179 -4.50 19.62 -13.89
CA LYS A 179 -4.23 20.91 -14.55
C LYS A 179 -3.73 20.62 -15.97
N ARG A 180 -4.40 21.23 -16.95
CA ARG A 180 -4.42 20.95 -18.40
C ARG A 180 -3.09 21.13 -19.17
N ASN A 181 -1.93 21.19 -18.53
CA ASN A 181 -0.65 21.35 -19.23
C ASN A 181 0.21 20.09 -19.02
N ALA A 182 0.27 19.25 -20.05
CA ALA A 182 1.10 18.04 -20.09
C ALA A 182 2.60 18.43 -20.19
N ARG A 183 3.20 18.81 -19.06
CA ARG A 183 4.67 18.91 -18.95
C ARG A 183 5.25 17.50 -19.06
N LYS A 184 6.19 17.28 -20.00
CA LYS A 184 6.99 16.04 -20.06
C LYS A 184 7.61 15.81 -18.68
N LEU A 185 7.38 14.63 -18.09
CA LEU A 185 7.96 14.26 -16.80
C LEU A 185 9.48 14.15 -16.92
N SER A 186 10.22 14.54 -15.88
CA SER A 186 11.66 14.29 -15.83
C SER A 186 11.95 12.78 -15.79
N PRO A 187 13.15 12.32 -16.17
CA PRO A 187 13.54 10.92 -16.05
C PRO A 187 13.38 10.38 -14.61
N GLU A 188 13.68 11.20 -13.61
CA GLU A 188 13.54 10.83 -12.19
C GLU A 188 12.06 10.63 -11.80
N GLU A 189 11.16 11.51 -12.23
CA GLU A 189 9.71 11.37 -11.97
C GLU A 189 9.12 10.13 -12.67
N GLN A 190 9.63 9.79 -13.85
CA GLN A 190 9.22 8.58 -14.58
C GLN A 190 9.65 7.32 -13.84
N ASN A 191 10.91 7.25 -13.41
CA ASN A 191 11.41 6.13 -12.62
C ASN A 191 10.65 5.96 -11.31
N ALA A 192 10.36 7.05 -10.60
CA ALA A 192 9.56 7.00 -9.38
C ALA A 192 8.14 6.45 -9.63
N THR A 193 7.52 6.82 -10.75
CA THR A 193 6.20 6.28 -11.14
C THR A 193 6.27 4.78 -11.41
N ILE A 194 7.28 4.31 -12.16
CA ILE A 194 7.49 2.89 -12.46
C ILE A 194 7.67 2.08 -11.16
N ILE A 195 8.49 2.59 -10.24
CA ILE A 195 8.72 1.95 -8.94
C ILE A 195 7.42 1.88 -8.13
N GLN A 196 6.66 2.98 -8.07
CA GLN A 196 5.39 3.01 -7.36
C GLN A 196 4.37 2.02 -7.95
N ASP A 197 4.22 1.97 -9.27
CA ASP A 197 3.29 1.05 -9.94
C ASP A 197 3.68 -0.41 -9.71
N PHE A 198 4.98 -0.74 -9.77
CA PHE A 198 5.43 -2.10 -9.51
C PHE A 198 5.15 -2.55 -8.07
N LEU A 199 5.53 -1.71 -7.09
CA LEU A 199 5.28 -2.00 -5.67
C LEU A 199 3.77 -2.06 -5.37
N PHE A 200 2.96 -1.23 -6.03
CA PHE A 200 1.50 -1.31 -5.91
C PHE A 200 0.98 -2.68 -6.35
N LEU A 201 1.43 -3.18 -7.51
CA LEU A 201 1.05 -4.51 -7.99
C LEU A 201 1.48 -5.61 -7.02
N GLU A 202 2.73 -5.58 -6.56
CA GLU A 202 3.29 -6.57 -5.64
C GLU A 202 2.46 -6.66 -4.35
N HIS A 203 2.21 -5.51 -3.70
CA HIS A 203 1.42 -5.47 -2.47
C HIS A 203 -0.06 -5.80 -2.68
N GLN A 204 -0.63 -5.48 -3.86
CA GLN A 204 -1.98 -5.91 -4.20
C GLN A 204 -2.07 -7.44 -4.28
N LEU A 205 -1.10 -8.09 -4.92
CA LEU A 205 -1.07 -9.56 -5.03
C LEU A 205 -0.87 -10.22 -3.65
N ASP A 206 0.00 -9.67 -2.80
CA ASP A 206 0.15 -10.12 -1.41
C ASP A 206 -1.17 -10.02 -0.63
N LEU A 207 -1.85 -8.89 -0.73
CA LEU A 207 -3.15 -8.72 -0.07
C LEU A 207 -4.18 -9.71 -0.59
N PHE A 208 -4.27 -9.94 -1.91
CA PHE A 208 -5.20 -10.93 -2.46
C PHE A 208 -4.93 -12.32 -1.89
N GLY A 209 -3.68 -12.71 -1.74
CA GLY A 209 -3.31 -13.94 -1.04
C GLY A 209 -3.86 -13.99 0.38
N LYS A 210 -3.76 -12.89 1.14
CA LYS A 210 -4.27 -12.77 2.51
C LYS A 210 -5.79 -12.67 2.63
N LEU A 211 -6.48 -12.24 1.57
CA LEU A 211 -7.95 -12.24 1.52
C LEU A 211 -8.52 -13.65 1.28
N CYS A 212 -7.71 -14.58 0.78
CA CYS A 212 -8.11 -15.95 0.47
C CYS A 212 -7.69 -17.00 1.53
N GLN A 213 -7.10 -16.57 2.65
CA GLN A 213 -6.75 -17.41 3.81
C GLN A 213 -7.90 -17.48 4.80
#